data_AF-A0A4Q2LGW8-F1
#
_entry.id   AF-A0A4Q2LGW8-F1
#
_cell.length_a   1.000
_cell.length_b   1.000
_cell.length_c   1.000
_cell.angle_alpha   90.00
_cell.angle_beta   90.00
_cell.angle_gamma   90.00
#
_symmetry.space_group_name_H-M   'P 1'
#
loop_
_entity.id
_entity.type
_entity.pdbx_description
1 polymer ?
#
loop_
_entity_poly.entity_id
_entity_poly.type
_entity_poly.pdbx_seq_one_letter_code
_entity_poly.pdbx_strand_id
1 'polypeptide(L)'
;MNLYKIMFIHYSPRDSQKGILTYLVANTDEEVYEWLKSDPKLPDEMYIFTTYKDSERDEESFNLYDDEYNIIGNEFFKERIVRMRGDMFDKELELNDLYYGRTLFGWGLVKEDVKNEDLSNIKDNGIEITFPQGAQHE
;
A
#
# COMPACT_ATOMS: atom_id res chain seq x y z
N MET A 1 7.41 -9.04 13.66
CA MET A 1 6.46 -7.99 13.24
C MET A 1 7.28 -6.84 12.70
N ASN A 2 6.86 -6.26 11.59
CA ASN A 2 7.51 -5.13 10.94
C ASN A 2 6.59 -3.92 10.99
N LEU A 3 7.17 -2.73 11.13
CA LEU A 3 6.45 -1.47 11.07
C LEU A 3 6.54 -0.91 9.66
N TYR A 4 5.39 -0.66 9.05
CA TYR A 4 5.27 -0.03 7.75
C TYR A 4 4.63 1.35 7.88
N LYS A 5 5.01 2.27 7.01
CA LYS A 5 4.26 3.51 6.77
C LYS A 5 3.39 3.30 5.54
N ILE A 6 2.10 3.59 5.66
CA ILE A 6 1.16 3.60 4.54
C ILE A 6 1.09 5.02 4.02
N MET A 7 1.38 5.20 2.74
CA MET A 7 1.48 6.48 2.06
C MET A 7 0.42 6.57 0.97
N PHE A 8 0.10 7.80 0.60
CA PHE A 8 -0.77 8.07 -0.53
C PHE A 8 -0.23 9.22 -1.37
N ILE A 9 -0.66 9.24 -2.63
CA ILE A 9 -0.63 10.42 -3.48
C ILE A 9 -1.99 10.57 -4.16
N HIS A 10 -2.61 11.72 -3.97
CA HIS A 10 -3.84 12.11 -4.64
C HIS A 10 -3.51 13.10 -5.74
N TYR A 11 -3.84 12.76 -6.98
CA TYR A 11 -3.72 13.63 -8.14
C TYR A 11 -5.07 14.27 -8.45
N SER A 12 -5.10 15.58 -8.64
CA SER A 12 -6.25 16.32 -9.16
C SER A 12 -5.78 17.27 -10.28
N PRO A 13 -6.69 17.85 -11.08
CA PRO A 13 -6.32 18.73 -12.18
C PRO A 13 -5.64 20.03 -11.74
N ARG A 14 -5.85 20.45 -10.49
CA ARG A 14 -5.32 21.72 -9.94
C ARG A 14 -4.13 21.54 -9.03
N ASP A 15 -4.06 20.42 -8.32
CA ASP A 15 -3.00 20.15 -7.35
C ASP A 15 -2.85 18.65 -7.10
N SER A 16 -1.73 18.27 -6.51
CA SER A 16 -1.47 16.92 -6.02
C SER A 16 -1.09 16.94 -4.56
N GLN A 17 -1.71 16.08 -3.74
CA GLN A 17 -1.37 15.93 -2.33
C GLN A 17 -0.66 14.60 -2.10
N LYS A 18 0.41 14.62 -1.31
CA LYS A 18 1.12 13.42 -0.87
C LYS A 18 1.24 13.41 0.64
N GLY A 19 1.11 12.24 1.26
CA GLY A 19 1.22 12.13 2.71
C GLY A 19 1.37 10.70 3.21
N ILE A 20 1.42 10.59 4.53
CA ILE A 20 1.33 9.32 5.28
C ILE A 20 -0.08 9.24 5.84
N LEU A 21 -0.75 8.11 5.64
CA LEU A 21 -2.08 7.84 6.20
C LEU A 21 -2.00 7.27 7.61
N THR A 22 -1.18 6.23 7.79
CA THR A 22 -1.04 5.54 9.07
C THR A 22 0.26 4.74 9.11
N TYR A 23 0.62 4.26 10.29
CA TYR A 23 1.60 3.21 10.47
C TYR A 23 0.88 1.88 10.65
N LEU A 24 1.29 0.87 9.89
CA LEU A 24 0.70 -0.48 9.93
C LEU A 24 1.75 -1.45 10.45
N VAL A 25 1.34 -2.33 11.36
CA VAL A 25 2.19 -3.45 11.79
C VAL A 25 1.77 -4.72 11.07
N ALA A 26 2.68 -5.30 10.31
CA ALA A 26 2.46 -6.51 9.54
C ALA A 26 3.75 -7.35 9.50
N ASN A 27 3.67 -8.64 9.16
CA ASN A 27 4.84 -9.52 9.07
C ASN A 27 5.51 -9.43 7.71
N THR A 28 4.75 -9.24 6.62
CA THR A 28 5.28 -9.24 5.25
C THR A 28 4.64 -8.16 4.38
N ASP A 29 5.25 -7.86 3.23
CA ASP A 29 4.69 -6.93 2.24
C ASP A 29 3.33 -7.45 1.70
N GLU A 30 3.14 -8.77 1.62
CA GLU A 30 1.88 -9.39 1.21
C GLU A 30 0.75 -9.14 2.21
N GLU A 31 1.02 -9.16 3.53
CA GLU A 31 0.01 -8.81 4.53
C GLU A 31 -0.44 -7.35 4.40
N VAL A 32 0.47 -6.44 4.03
CA VAL A 32 0.13 -5.03 3.76
C VAL A 32 -0.77 -4.92 2.53
N TYR A 33 -0.46 -5.66 1.46
CA TYR A 33 -1.29 -5.73 0.25
C TYR A 33 -2.70 -6.24 0.55
N GLU A 34 -2.82 -7.37 1.27
CA GLU A 34 -4.11 -7.95 1.61
C GLU A 34 -4.94 -7.01 2.50
N TRP A 35 -4.28 -6.29 3.42
CA TRP A 35 -4.93 -5.27 4.24
C TRP A 35 -5.46 -4.11 3.37
N LEU A 36 -4.66 -3.56 2.45
CA LEU A 36 -5.11 -2.50 1.53
C LEU A 36 -6.26 -2.97 0.61
N LYS A 37 -6.20 -4.21 0.11
CA LYS A 37 -7.24 -4.82 -0.73
C LYS A 37 -8.58 -4.97 0.00
N SER A 38 -8.57 -5.01 1.34
CA SER A 38 -9.78 -5.20 2.14
C SER A 38 -10.62 -3.92 2.36
N ASP A 39 -10.20 -2.79 1.78
CA ASP A 39 -10.76 -1.46 1.99
C ASP A 39 -10.89 -1.09 3.49
N PRO A 40 -9.74 -0.99 4.19
CA PRO A 40 -9.74 -0.94 5.64
C PRO A 40 -10.27 0.39 6.18
N LYS A 41 -10.98 0.31 7.30
CA LYS A 41 -11.41 1.47 8.10
C LYS A 41 -10.27 1.88 9.05
N LEU A 42 -9.82 3.13 8.94
CA LEU A 42 -8.92 3.79 9.87
C LEU A 42 -9.67 4.28 11.12
N PRO A 43 -8.97 4.55 12.23
CA PRO A 43 -9.59 4.93 13.51
C PRO A 43 -10.44 6.21 13.45
N ASP A 44 -10.07 7.19 12.62
CA ASP A 44 -10.82 8.44 12.37
C ASP A 44 -12.06 8.29 11.46
N GLU A 45 -12.59 7.07 11.33
CA GLU A 45 -13.68 6.70 10.42
C GLU A 45 -13.40 6.89 8.92
N MET A 46 -12.16 7.20 8.57
CA MET A 46 -11.71 7.25 7.19
C MET A 46 -11.58 5.83 6.63
N TYR A 47 -12.06 5.64 5.40
CA TYR A 47 -11.86 4.39 4.68
C TYR A 47 -10.76 4.57 3.64
N ILE A 48 -9.90 3.56 3.52
CA ILE A 48 -9.01 3.43 2.37
C ILE A 48 -9.77 2.62 1.32
N PHE A 49 -9.89 3.18 0.11
CA PHE A 49 -10.50 2.48 -1.03
C PHE A 49 -9.43 2.25 -2.08
N THR A 50 -9.20 0.99 -2.44
CA THR A 50 -8.24 0.61 -3.49
C THR A 50 -8.94 -0.11 -4.63
N THR A 51 -8.34 -0.07 -5.83
CA THR A 51 -8.83 -0.86 -6.96
C THR A 51 -8.30 -2.30 -6.95
N TYR A 52 -7.51 -2.68 -5.94
CA TYR A 52 -6.70 -3.90 -5.99
C TYR A 52 -7.56 -5.16 -6.13
N LYS A 53 -8.71 -5.17 -5.45
CA LYS A 53 -9.66 -6.28 -5.52
C LYS A 53 -10.25 -6.46 -6.91
N ASP A 54 -10.51 -5.37 -7.63
CA ASP A 54 -11.07 -5.42 -8.97
C ASP A 54 -9.97 -5.74 -9.99
N SER A 55 -8.80 -5.11 -9.89
CA SER A 55 -7.65 -5.41 -10.75
C SER A 55 -7.14 -6.85 -10.63
N GLU A 56 -7.23 -7.47 -9.44
CA GLU A 56 -6.89 -8.88 -9.26
C GLU A 56 -7.92 -9.82 -9.91
N ARG A 57 -9.20 -9.41 -10.01
CA ARG A 57 -10.26 -10.19 -10.68
C ARG A 57 -10.16 -10.16 -12.20
N ASP A 58 -9.57 -9.11 -12.75
CA ASP A 58 -9.39 -8.96 -14.20
C ASP A 58 -8.32 -9.93 -14.75
N GLU A 59 -7.58 -10.62 -13.88
CA GLU A 59 -6.54 -11.62 -14.21
C GLU A 59 -5.50 -11.10 -15.24
N GLU A 60 -5.28 -9.78 -15.24
CA GLU A 60 -4.33 -9.13 -16.13
C GLU A 60 -2.89 -9.57 -15.80
N SER A 61 -2.14 -9.87 -16.85
CA SER A 61 -0.72 -10.25 -16.76
C SER A 61 0.14 -9.20 -17.44
N PHE A 62 1.27 -8.90 -16.82
CA PHE A 62 2.21 -7.87 -17.24
C PHE A 62 3.54 -8.52 -17.62
N ASN A 63 4.07 -8.16 -18.79
CA ASN A 63 5.40 -8.62 -19.19
C ASN A 63 6.47 -7.97 -18.31
N LEU A 64 7.43 -8.77 -17.86
CA LEU A 64 8.66 -8.30 -17.24
C LEU A 64 9.73 -8.12 -18.31
N TYR A 65 10.37 -6.96 -18.31
CA TYR A 65 11.41 -6.61 -19.28
C TYR A 65 12.78 -6.53 -18.59
N ASP A 66 13.83 -6.97 -19.28
CA ASP A 66 15.22 -6.66 -18.91
C ASP A 66 15.65 -5.26 -19.40
N ASP A 67 16.89 -4.87 -19.10
CA ASP A 67 17.46 -3.58 -19.53
C ASP A 67 17.57 -3.43 -21.07
N GLU A 68 17.47 -4.54 -21.81
CA GLU A 68 17.48 -4.60 -23.27
C GLU A 68 16.06 -4.69 -23.87
N TYR A 69 15.01 -4.56 -23.05
CA TYR A 69 13.59 -4.69 -23.41
C TYR A 69 13.19 -6.09 -23.92
N ASN A 70 13.91 -7.14 -23.56
CA ASN A 70 13.48 -8.52 -23.79
C ASN A 70 12.51 -8.97 -22.69
N ILE A 71 11.49 -9.75 -23.07
CA ILE A 71 10.53 -10.33 -22.11
C ILE A 71 11.23 -11.47 -21.36
N ILE A 72 11.45 -11.28 -20.06
CA ILE A 72 12.07 -12.27 -19.16
C ILE A 72 11.04 -13.06 -18.34
N GLY A 73 9.77 -12.65 -18.38
CA GLY A 73 8.69 -13.34 -17.67
C GLY A 73 7.39 -12.57 -17.72
N ASN A 74 6.41 -13.05 -16.97
CA ASN A 74 5.14 -12.38 -16.73
C ASN A 74 4.86 -12.36 -15.23
N GLU A 75 4.20 -11.31 -14.76
CA GLU A 75 3.69 -11.19 -13.39
C GLU A 75 2.22 -10.80 -13.40
N PHE A 76 1.46 -11.22 -12.39
CA PHE A 76 0.08 -10.78 -12.20
C PHE A 76 0.03 -9.48 -11.40
N PHE A 77 -1.13 -8.80 -11.42
CA PHE A 77 -1.34 -7.53 -10.72
C PHE A 77 -0.85 -7.56 -9.26
N LYS A 78 -1.22 -8.59 -8.49
CA LYS A 78 -0.79 -8.73 -7.09
C LYS A 78 0.73 -8.76 -6.95
N GLU A 79 1.41 -9.56 -7.75
CA GLU A 79 2.87 -9.72 -7.72
C GLU A 79 3.56 -8.39 -8.06
N ARG A 80 3.07 -7.71 -9.10
CA ARG A 80 3.53 -6.38 -9.50
C ARG A 80 3.43 -5.37 -8.36
N ILE A 81 2.25 -5.27 -7.74
CA ILE A 81 1.98 -4.30 -6.66
C ILE A 81 2.80 -4.61 -5.41
N VAL A 82 2.93 -5.88 -5.01
CA VAL A 82 3.76 -6.27 -3.86
C VAL A 82 5.23 -5.95 -4.13
N ARG A 83 5.75 -6.31 -5.31
CA ARG A 83 7.15 -6.03 -5.73
C ARG A 83 7.47 -4.53 -5.70
N MET A 84 6.55 -3.69 -6.18
CA MET A 84 6.72 -2.23 -6.19
C MET A 84 6.38 -1.55 -4.87
N ARG A 85 5.74 -2.28 -3.94
CA ARG A 85 5.17 -1.77 -2.69
C ARG A 85 4.09 -0.71 -2.88
N GLY A 86 3.21 -0.96 -3.84
CA GLY A 86 2.05 -0.12 -4.15
C GLY A 86 2.06 0.50 -5.55
N ASP A 87 0.86 0.82 -6.03
CA ASP A 87 0.60 1.50 -7.29
C ASP A 87 1.13 2.95 -7.30
N MET A 88 1.33 3.56 -6.13
CA MET A 88 1.98 4.86 -5.98
C MET A 88 3.40 4.91 -6.57
N PHE A 89 4.09 3.77 -6.64
CA PHE A 89 5.47 3.67 -7.17
C PHE A 89 5.53 3.13 -8.59
N ASP A 90 4.38 2.88 -9.21
CA ASP A 90 4.32 2.44 -10.60
C ASP A 90 4.60 3.61 -11.54
N LYS A 91 5.74 3.55 -12.23
CA LYS A 91 6.18 4.59 -13.17
C LYS A 91 5.46 4.52 -14.51
N GLU A 92 4.85 3.38 -14.81
CA GLU A 92 4.14 3.15 -16.07
C GLU A 92 2.65 3.47 -15.94
N LEU A 93 2.18 3.79 -14.73
CA LEU A 93 0.77 4.08 -14.50
C LEU A 93 0.36 5.39 -15.19
N GLU A 94 -0.50 5.25 -16.19
CA GLU A 94 -1.11 6.40 -16.84
C GLU A 94 -2.24 6.99 -15.98
N LEU A 95 -2.12 8.29 -15.70
CA LEU A 95 -3.12 9.07 -14.98
C LEU A 95 -4.13 9.65 -15.98
N ASN A 96 -5.09 8.82 -16.38
CA ASN A 96 -6.19 9.21 -17.25
C ASN A 96 -7.42 9.64 -16.43
N ASP A 97 -8.19 10.59 -16.97
CA ASP A 97 -9.46 11.10 -16.40
C ASP A 97 -9.40 11.54 -14.91
N LEU A 98 -8.51 12.48 -14.62
CA LEU A 98 -8.36 13.05 -13.26
C LEU A 98 -9.50 13.98 -12.84
N TYR A 99 -10.65 14.02 -13.53
CA TYR A 99 -11.73 14.96 -13.23
C TYR A 99 -12.23 14.86 -11.77
N TYR A 100 -12.31 13.64 -11.24
CA TYR A 100 -12.63 13.38 -9.82
C TYR A 100 -11.41 13.16 -8.93
N GLY A 101 -10.23 13.33 -9.50
CA GLY A 101 -8.96 12.97 -8.89
C GLY A 101 -8.76 11.46 -8.77
N ARG A 102 -7.50 11.06 -8.59
CA ARG A 102 -7.10 9.66 -8.43
C ARG A 102 -6.13 9.54 -7.27
N THR A 103 -6.44 8.67 -6.33
CA THR A 103 -5.55 8.36 -5.19
C THR A 103 -4.85 7.04 -5.45
N LEU A 104 -3.52 7.05 -5.34
CA LEU A 104 -2.68 5.85 -5.37
C LEU A 104 -2.10 5.61 -3.99
N PHE A 105 -1.80 4.36 -3.68
CA PHE A 105 -1.30 3.95 -2.38
C PHE A 105 0.05 3.27 -2.49
N GLY A 106 0.83 3.36 -1.43
CA GLY A 106 2.07 2.62 -1.33
C GLY A 106 2.51 2.48 0.10
N TRP A 107 3.47 1.60 0.32
CA TRP A 107 3.99 1.37 1.65
C TRP A 107 5.52 1.33 1.66
N GLY A 108 6.06 1.63 2.83
CA GLY A 108 7.50 1.58 3.05
C GLY A 108 7.79 0.95 4.40
N LEU A 109 8.78 0.07 4.42
CA LEU A 109 9.31 -0.51 5.66
C LEU A 109 9.98 0.59 6.48
N VAL A 110 9.56 0.75 7.73
CA VAL A 110 10.11 1.73 8.68
C VAL A 110 11.11 1.04 9.60
N LYS A 111 10.75 -0.12 10.14
CA LYS A 111 11.58 -0.90 11.05
C LYS A 111 11.19 -2.38 11.00
N GLU A 112 12.19 -3.23 10.89
CA GLU A 112 12.06 -4.69 11.02
C GLU A 112 12.08 -5.10 12.50
N ASP A 113 11.47 -6.25 12.81
CA ASP A 113 11.53 -6.89 14.13
C ASP A 113 11.14 -5.95 15.29
N VAL A 114 10.08 -5.15 15.09
CA VAL A 114 9.53 -4.29 16.14
C VAL A 114 8.97 -5.12 17.29
N LYS A 115 9.31 -4.71 18.51
CA LYS A 115 8.82 -5.30 19.76
C LYS A 115 7.60 -4.53 20.28
N ASN A 116 6.80 -5.16 21.13
CA ASN A 116 5.65 -4.52 21.78
C ASN A 116 6.04 -3.25 22.58
N GLU A 117 7.26 -3.22 23.15
CA GLU A 117 7.81 -2.04 23.82
C GLU A 117 8.00 -0.87 22.84
N ASP A 118 8.49 -1.13 21.62
CA ASP A 118 8.62 -0.11 20.58
C ASP A 118 7.25 0.46 20.19
N LEU A 119 6.25 -0.41 20.02
CA LEU A 119 4.88 0.00 19.67
C LEU A 119 4.22 0.83 20.77
N SER A 120 4.48 0.49 22.03
CA SER A 120 3.98 1.24 23.18
C SER A 120 4.59 2.64 23.22
N ASN A 121 5.92 2.74 23.04
CA ASN A 121 6.60 4.02 22.98
C ASN A 121 6.07 4.91 21.84
N ILE A 122 5.81 4.34 20.67
CA ILE A 122 5.25 5.08 19.52
C ILE A 122 3.85 5.62 19.86
N LYS A 123 2.99 4.79 20.46
CA LYS A 123 1.65 5.20 20.93
C LYS A 123 1.72 6.29 21.99
N ASP A 124 2.66 6.19 22.93
CA ASP A 124 2.86 7.19 23.99
C ASP A 124 3.31 8.55 23.44
N ASN A 125 3.93 8.57 22.25
CA ASN A 125 4.25 9.80 21.51
C ASN A 125 3.09 10.32 20.66
N GLY A 126 1.89 9.74 20.79
CA GLY A 126 0.68 10.18 20.08
C GLY A 126 0.62 9.73 18.62
N ILE A 127 1.46 8.78 18.21
CA ILE A 127 1.42 8.21 16.85
C ILE A 127 0.49 7.01 16.86
N GLU A 128 -0.53 7.06 16.01
CA GLU A 128 -1.47 5.97 15.86
C GLU A 128 -0.88 4.82 15.03
N ILE A 129 -1.18 3.60 15.46
CA ILE A 129 -0.70 2.35 14.84
C ILE A 129 -1.89 1.45 14.56
N THR A 130 -1.99 1.00 13.31
CA THR A 130 -3.02 0.09 12.83
C THR A 130 -2.47 -1.33 12.71
N PHE A 131 -3.37 -2.32 12.78
CA PHE A 131 -3.08 -3.75 12.62
C PHE A 131 -4.04 -4.36 11.59
N PRO A 132 -3.63 -5.38 10.82
CA PRO A 132 -4.52 -6.13 9.94
C PRO A 132 -5.68 -6.77 10.71
N GLN A 133 -6.88 -6.78 10.13
CA GLN A 133 -8.05 -7.46 10.74
C GLN A 133 -7.74 -8.96 10.89
N GLY A 134 -7.79 -9.46 12.13
CA GLY A 134 -7.45 -10.84 12.48
C GLY A 134 -6.20 -10.99 13.36
N ALA A 135 -5.41 -9.93 13.55
CA ALA A 135 -4.37 -9.87 14.58
C ALA A 135 -5.02 -9.58 15.95
N GLN A 136 -5.67 -10.58 16.54
CA GLN A 136 -6.04 -10.50 17.95
C GLN A 136 -4.77 -10.57 18.79
N HIS A 137 -4.58 -9.57 19.64
CA HIS A 137 -3.60 -9.59 20.71
C HIS A 137 -3.94 -10.74 21.69
N GLU A 138 -3.07 -11.73 21.76
CA GLU A 138 -2.81 -12.47 23.01
C GLU A 138 -1.61 -11.84 23.72
#